data_AF-A0A522G6A1-F1
#
_entry.id   AF-A0A522G6A1-F1
#
_cell.length_a   1.000
_cell.length_b   1.000
_cell.length_c   1.000
_cell.angle_alpha   90.00
_cell.angle_beta   90.00
_cell.angle_gamma   90.00
#
_symmetry.space_group_name_H-M   'P 1'
#
loop_
_entity.id
_entity.type
_entity.pdbx_description
1 polymer ?
#
loop_
_entity_poly.entity_id
_entity_poly.type
_entity_poly.pdbx_seq_one_letter_code
_entity_poly.pdbx_strand_id
1 'polypeptide(L)'
;MILISGFIISGCSPRAKYERRLKNELASRVRYDSLFMGLYFGMPEKEFYVHCWNLNHKGLIKQGTSNTTAEYELKNELKYPALMNFYPKFSDGKIYEMPVTFKYKGWAPWNKTLSSKNLQKKVLKWYEKVYGGGFLKVKHPLHGTAYVKINGNRRITIFIQDDLHVWAVLTDMSVKKGWNDSVSAPENIQNDTTKSLKE
;
A
#
# COMPACT_ATOMS: atom_id res chain seq x y z
N MET A 1 41.69 28.93 27.71
CA MET A 1 40.22 28.81 27.54
C MET A 1 39.97 27.83 26.41
N ILE A 2 39.65 26.56 26.71
CA ILE A 2 39.45 25.52 25.70
C ILE A 2 37.98 25.60 25.26
N LEU A 3 37.75 26.09 24.03
CA LEU A 3 36.43 26.08 23.39
C LEU A 3 36.23 24.71 22.72
N ILE A 4 35.54 23.82 23.41
CA ILE A 4 35.05 22.56 22.85
C ILE A 4 33.84 22.93 21.97
N SER A 5 34.06 23.04 20.66
CA SER A 5 32.98 23.17 19.69
C SER A 5 32.32 21.79 19.52
N GLY A 6 31.16 21.62 20.17
CA GLY A 6 30.34 20.42 20.06
C GLY A 6 29.72 20.33 18.67
N PHE A 7 30.13 19.32 17.90
CA PHE A 7 29.52 18.95 16.64
C PHE A 7 28.16 18.30 16.93
N ILE A 8 27.07 19.06 16.81
CA ILE A 8 25.70 18.52 16.94
C ILE A 8 25.41 17.67 15.71
N ILE A 9 25.52 16.36 15.85
CA ILE A 9 25.09 15.39 14.85
C ILE A 9 23.57 15.44 14.78
N SER A 10 23.02 16.24 13.87
CA SER A 10 21.59 16.30 13.60
C SER A 10 21.17 15.01 12.87
N GLY A 11 20.76 14.01 13.63
CA GLY A 11 20.11 12.82 13.10
C GLY A 11 18.80 13.21 12.40
N CYS A 12 18.76 13.10 11.08
CA CYS A 12 17.54 13.33 10.30
C CYS A 12 16.47 12.32 10.76
N SER A 13 15.39 12.80 11.38
CA SER A 13 14.32 11.94 11.89
C SER A 13 13.66 11.13 10.76
N PRO A 14 13.08 9.95 11.05
CA PRO A 14 12.32 9.19 10.05
C PRO A 14 11.24 10.02 9.35
N ARG A 15 10.65 10.98 10.07
CA ARG A 15 9.71 11.97 9.54
C ARG A 15 10.32 12.85 8.48
N ALA A 16 11.42 13.51 8.82
CA ALA A 16 12.10 14.42 7.89
C ALA A 16 12.54 13.67 6.62
N LYS A 17 12.98 12.41 6.76
CA LYS A 17 13.31 11.56 5.61
C LYS A 17 12.10 11.27 4.72
N TYR A 18 10.94 10.95 5.30
CA TYR A 18 9.70 10.73 4.58
C TYR A 18 9.24 11.98 3.84
N GLU A 19 9.11 13.10 4.56
CA GLU A 19 8.60 14.37 3.99
C GLU A 19 9.51 14.90 2.88
N ARG A 20 10.84 14.81 3.07
CA ARG A 20 11.80 15.17 2.02
C ARG A 20 11.62 14.30 0.78
N ARG A 21 11.42 12.99 0.94
CA ARG A 21 11.17 12.09 -0.20
C ARG A 21 9.85 12.44 -0.89
N LEU A 22 8.78 12.62 -0.14
CA LEU A 22 7.47 13.00 -0.67
C LEU A 22 7.55 14.27 -1.54
N LYS A 23 8.17 15.33 -0.99
CA LYS A 23 8.34 16.60 -1.69
C LYS A 23 9.15 16.43 -2.99
N ASN A 24 10.26 15.70 -2.92
CA ASN A 24 11.14 15.50 -4.08
C ASN A 24 10.45 14.69 -5.19
N GLU A 25 9.76 13.61 -4.83
CA GLU A 25 9.08 12.72 -5.78
C GLU A 25 7.91 13.43 -6.47
N LEU A 26 7.11 14.21 -5.73
CA LEU A 26 6.04 15.02 -6.32
C LEU A 26 6.59 16.13 -7.24
N ALA A 27 7.72 16.74 -6.88
CA ALA A 27 8.38 17.76 -7.70
C ALA A 27 9.00 17.19 -8.98
N SER A 28 9.36 15.90 -8.99
CA SER A 28 10.00 15.24 -10.15
C SER A 28 9.10 15.16 -11.39
N ARG A 29 7.77 15.25 -11.21
CA ARG A 29 6.74 15.05 -12.25
C ARG A 29 6.79 13.68 -12.95
N VAL A 30 7.61 12.74 -12.46
CA VAL A 30 7.66 11.37 -12.97
C VAL A 30 6.38 10.64 -12.59
N ARG A 31 5.82 9.87 -13.52
CA ARG A 31 4.64 9.04 -13.29
C ARG A 31 4.95 7.55 -13.34
N TYR A 32 4.41 6.80 -12.39
CA TYR A 32 4.46 5.36 -12.28
C TYR A 32 3.05 4.82 -12.07
N ASP A 33 2.31 4.71 -13.19
CA ASP A 33 0.88 4.38 -13.15
C ASP A 33 0.61 2.88 -13.15
N SER A 34 1.54 2.04 -13.62
CA SER A 34 1.36 0.58 -13.64
C SER A 34 1.22 -0.01 -12.24
N LEU A 35 0.20 -0.85 -12.06
CA LEU A 35 -0.04 -1.70 -10.90
C LEU A 35 0.13 -3.18 -11.29
N PHE A 36 -0.33 -4.10 -10.46
CA PHE A 36 -0.28 -5.53 -10.73
C PHE A 36 -1.35 -5.94 -11.76
N MET A 37 -1.14 -7.09 -12.41
CA MET A 37 -2.12 -7.74 -13.30
C MET A 37 -2.64 -6.85 -14.44
N GLY A 38 -1.84 -5.89 -14.90
CA GLY A 38 -2.21 -4.97 -15.98
C GLY A 38 -3.12 -3.82 -15.56
N LEU A 39 -3.44 -3.68 -14.27
CA LEU A 39 -4.17 -2.53 -13.73
C LEU A 39 -3.24 -1.30 -13.71
N TYR A 40 -3.81 -0.10 -13.76
CA TYR A 40 -3.04 1.14 -13.68
C TYR A 40 -3.84 2.31 -13.08
N PHE A 41 -3.15 3.28 -12.48
CA PHE A 41 -3.78 4.54 -12.05
C PHE A 41 -4.28 5.33 -13.25
N GLY A 42 -5.48 5.89 -13.15
CA GLY A 42 -6.16 6.55 -14.25
C GLY A 42 -7.01 5.62 -15.12
N MET A 43 -6.98 4.30 -14.89
CA MET A 43 -7.86 3.35 -15.57
C MET A 43 -9.34 3.73 -15.33
N PRO A 44 -10.15 3.90 -16.38
CA PRO A 44 -11.58 4.14 -16.25
C PRO A 44 -12.29 2.99 -15.54
N GLU A 45 -13.29 3.30 -14.73
CA GLU A 45 -14.07 2.31 -13.97
C GLU A 45 -14.67 1.20 -14.87
N LYS A 46 -15.24 1.57 -16.03
CA LYS A 46 -15.76 0.59 -16.99
C LYS A 46 -14.67 -0.35 -17.50
N GLU A 47 -13.47 0.17 -17.74
CA GLU A 47 -12.34 -0.63 -18.21
C GLU A 47 -11.86 -1.59 -17.12
N PHE A 48 -11.84 -1.14 -15.87
CA PHE A 48 -11.53 -2.01 -14.71
C PHE A 48 -12.45 -3.23 -14.64
N TYR A 49 -13.77 -3.05 -14.79
CA TYR A 49 -14.71 -4.17 -14.75
C TYR A 49 -14.52 -5.13 -15.92
N VAL A 50 -14.34 -4.61 -17.14
CA VAL A 50 -14.08 -5.44 -18.33
C VAL A 50 -12.78 -6.22 -18.17
N HIS A 51 -11.74 -5.57 -17.66
CA HIS A 51 -10.44 -6.22 -17.41
C HIS A 51 -10.57 -7.34 -16.37
N CYS A 52 -11.25 -7.10 -15.25
CA CYS A 52 -11.48 -8.12 -14.24
C CYS A 52 -12.35 -9.27 -14.77
N TRP A 53 -13.37 -8.98 -15.58
CA TRP A 53 -14.18 -10.01 -16.22
C TRP A 53 -13.32 -10.91 -17.12
N ASN A 54 -12.43 -10.33 -17.93
CA ASN A 54 -11.49 -11.09 -18.77
C ASN A 54 -10.52 -11.94 -17.94
N LEU A 55 -9.99 -11.40 -16.84
CA LEU A 55 -9.12 -12.15 -15.93
C LEU A 55 -9.86 -13.31 -15.25
N ASN A 56 -11.13 -13.10 -14.89
CA ASN A 56 -11.97 -14.14 -14.31
C ASN A 56 -12.29 -15.25 -15.31
N HIS A 57 -12.62 -14.89 -16.56
CA HIS A 57 -12.85 -15.86 -17.63
C HIS A 57 -11.62 -16.73 -17.93
N LYS A 58 -10.41 -16.17 -17.75
CA LYS A 58 -9.14 -16.90 -17.84
C LYS A 58 -8.81 -17.73 -16.59
N GLY A 59 -9.66 -17.72 -15.56
CA GLY A 59 -9.42 -18.41 -14.29
C GLY A 59 -8.30 -17.81 -13.44
N LEU A 60 -7.87 -16.58 -13.74
CA LEU A 60 -6.79 -15.91 -13.00
C LEU A 60 -7.29 -15.30 -11.69
N ILE A 61 -8.50 -14.73 -11.70
CA ILE A 61 -9.16 -14.21 -10.50
C ILE A 61 -10.54 -14.81 -10.34
N LYS A 62 -11.12 -14.65 -9.16
CA LYS A 62 -12.52 -14.97 -8.86
C LYS A 62 -13.12 -13.88 -7.99
N GLN A 63 -14.41 -13.99 -7.71
CA GLN A 63 -15.05 -13.13 -6.71
C GLN A 63 -14.45 -13.39 -5.32
N GLY A 64 -14.10 -12.31 -4.62
CA GLY A 64 -13.51 -12.32 -3.30
C GLY A 64 -14.54 -12.38 -2.17
N THR A 65 -14.04 -12.27 -0.93
CA THR A 65 -14.84 -12.55 0.28
C THR A 65 -15.88 -11.48 0.61
N SER A 66 -15.65 -10.24 0.21
CA SER A 66 -16.73 -9.24 0.15
C SER A 66 -17.20 -9.20 -1.30
N ASN A 67 -18.50 -9.36 -1.57
CA ASN A 67 -19.10 -9.53 -2.90
C ASN A 67 -18.74 -8.49 -3.98
N THR A 68 -17.93 -7.50 -3.65
CA THR A 68 -17.41 -6.44 -4.51
C THR A 68 -15.94 -6.64 -4.92
N THR A 69 -15.18 -7.50 -4.25
CA THR A 69 -13.72 -7.62 -4.46
C THR A 69 -13.36 -8.68 -5.51
N ALA A 70 -12.25 -8.44 -6.20
CA ALA A 70 -11.56 -9.47 -6.98
C ALA A 70 -10.53 -10.18 -6.10
N GLU A 71 -10.48 -11.52 -6.15
CA GLU A 71 -9.51 -12.34 -5.43
C GLU A 71 -8.56 -13.03 -6.41
N TYR A 72 -7.27 -12.83 -6.18
CA TYR A 72 -6.18 -13.57 -6.80
C TYR A 72 -5.55 -14.51 -5.75
N GLU A 73 -5.26 -15.76 -6.14
CA GLU A 73 -4.55 -16.71 -5.26
C GLU A 73 -3.05 -16.68 -5.58
N LEU A 74 -2.26 -16.18 -4.63
CA LEU A 74 -0.80 -16.25 -4.66
C LEU A 74 -0.39 -17.67 -4.30
N LYS A 75 -0.26 -18.54 -5.29
CA LYS A 75 0.07 -19.97 -5.09
C LYS A 75 1.56 -20.19 -4.84
N ASN A 76 2.41 -19.50 -5.59
CA ASN A 76 3.87 -19.74 -5.64
C ASN A 76 4.70 -18.47 -5.44
N GLU A 77 4.06 -17.31 -5.38
CA GLU A 77 4.70 -16.00 -5.24
C GLU A 77 5.24 -15.80 -3.82
N LEU A 78 4.59 -16.42 -2.84
CA LEU A 78 5.00 -16.46 -1.45
C LEU A 78 5.35 -17.90 -1.03
N LYS A 79 6.09 -18.06 0.07
CA LYS A 79 6.45 -19.39 0.61
C LYS A 79 5.23 -20.26 0.94
N TYR A 80 4.11 -19.63 1.30
CA TYR A 80 2.86 -20.30 1.60
C TYR A 80 1.73 -19.62 0.82
N PRO A 81 0.72 -20.38 0.34
CA PRO A 81 -0.39 -19.80 -0.40
C PRO A 81 -1.11 -18.69 0.36
N ALA A 82 -1.40 -17.60 -0.33
CA ALA A 82 -2.12 -16.47 0.22
C ALA A 82 -3.20 -15.99 -0.75
N LEU A 83 -4.22 -15.35 -0.21
CA LEU A 83 -5.30 -14.72 -0.96
C LEU A 83 -5.01 -13.22 -1.01
N MET A 84 -5.12 -12.65 -2.20
CA MET A 84 -4.93 -11.23 -2.49
C MET A 84 -6.27 -10.67 -2.99
N ASN A 85 -6.94 -9.87 -2.17
CA ASN A 85 -8.21 -9.25 -2.51
C ASN A 85 -8.01 -7.77 -2.82
N PHE A 86 -8.62 -7.27 -3.89
CA PHE A 86 -8.49 -5.87 -4.28
C PHE A 86 -9.79 -5.30 -4.87
N TYR A 87 -9.97 -4.00 -4.64
CA TYR A 87 -11.02 -3.21 -5.29
C TYR A 87 -10.61 -1.74 -5.28
N PRO A 88 -10.52 -1.06 -6.44
CA PRO A 88 -10.05 0.31 -6.51
C PRO A 88 -11.02 1.31 -5.89
N LYS A 89 -10.50 2.49 -5.54
CA LYS A 89 -11.30 3.69 -5.38
C LYS A 89 -11.15 4.57 -6.60
N PHE A 90 -12.26 5.19 -6.98
CA PHE A 90 -12.36 6.03 -8.15
C PHE A 90 -12.46 7.51 -7.77
N SER A 91 -11.82 8.36 -8.58
CA SER A 91 -12.00 9.81 -8.58
C SER A 91 -12.24 10.19 -10.03
N ASP A 92 -13.30 10.93 -10.30
CA ASP A 92 -13.73 11.29 -11.66
C ASP A 92 -13.83 10.07 -12.60
N GLY A 93 -14.37 8.97 -12.07
CA GLY A 93 -14.54 7.70 -12.80
C GLY A 93 -13.24 6.95 -13.13
N LYS A 94 -12.11 7.31 -12.51
CA LYS A 94 -10.79 6.72 -12.76
C LYS A 94 -10.10 6.25 -11.48
N ILE A 95 -9.37 5.14 -11.56
CA ILE A 95 -8.64 4.59 -10.42
C ILE A 95 -7.60 5.61 -9.91
N TYR A 96 -7.68 5.98 -8.63
CA TYR A 96 -6.63 6.77 -7.97
C TYR A 96 -6.03 6.06 -6.76
N GLU A 97 -6.73 5.08 -6.19
CA GLU A 97 -6.24 4.27 -5.08
C GLU A 97 -6.60 2.82 -5.31
N MET A 98 -5.68 1.92 -5.00
CA MET A 98 -5.87 0.47 -5.06
C MET A 98 -5.53 -0.14 -3.69
N PRO A 99 -6.50 -0.21 -2.77
CA PRO A 99 -6.40 -1.01 -1.56
C PRO A 99 -6.34 -2.51 -1.91
N VAL A 100 -5.38 -3.20 -1.32
CA VAL A 100 -5.21 -4.64 -1.46
C VAL A 100 -5.08 -5.26 -0.07
N THR A 101 -5.81 -6.34 0.18
CA THR A 101 -5.68 -7.13 1.41
C THR A 101 -5.07 -8.49 1.11
N PHE A 102 -4.21 -8.95 2.01
CA PHE A 102 -3.57 -10.25 1.96
C PHE A 102 -3.90 -11.04 3.22
N LYS A 103 -4.18 -12.33 3.07
CA LYS A 103 -4.22 -13.30 4.18
C LYS A 103 -3.68 -14.65 3.72
N TYR A 104 -3.06 -15.41 4.63
CA TYR A 104 -2.70 -16.79 4.32
C TYR A 104 -3.96 -17.66 4.18
N LYS A 105 -3.97 -18.58 3.22
CA LYS A 105 -5.09 -19.51 3.03
C LYS A 105 -5.22 -20.50 4.20
N GLY A 106 -4.09 -20.92 4.75
CA GLY A 106 -4.03 -21.88 5.87
C GLY A 106 -3.94 -21.23 7.26
N TRP A 107 -4.33 -19.97 7.41
CA TRP A 107 -4.27 -19.32 8.73
C TRP A 107 -5.14 -20.07 9.74
N ALA A 108 -4.64 -20.16 10.98
CA ALA A 108 -5.38 -20.58 12.15
C ALA A 108 -4.86 -19.83 13.39
N PRO A 109 -5.67 -19.58 14.43
CA PRO A 109 -5.27 -18.80 15.61
C PRO A 109 -4.01 -19.32 16.31
N TRP A 110 -3.79 -20.63 16.30
CA TRP A 110 -2.62 -21.29 16.91
C TRP A 110 -1.38 -21.29 16.00
N ASN A 111 -1.52 -20.97 14.72
CA ASN A 111 -0.43 -21.05 13.75
C ASN A 111 0.35 -19.73 13.66
N LYS A 112 1.32 -19.56 14.56
CA LYS A 112 2.20 -18.36 14.59
C LYS A 112 3.03 -18.20 13.31
N THR A 113 3.30 -19.28 12.57
CA THR A 113 4.06 -19.24 11.30
C THR A 113 3.25 -18.53 10.22
N LEU A 114 1.96 -18.81 10.12
CA LEU A 114 1.04 -18.19 9.17
C LEU A 114 0.33 -16.96 9.76
N SER A 115 1.05 -16.11 10.48
CA SER A 115 0.53 -14.86 11.04
C SER A 115 0.68 -13.66 10.09
N SER A 116 -0.14 -12.61 10.30
CA SER A 116 -0.03 -11.34 9.56
C SER A 116 1.35 -10.69 9.69
N LYS A 117 2.03 -10.85 10.84
CA LYS A 117 3.41 -10.36 11.06
C LYS A 117 4.42 -11.01 10.12
N ASN A 118 4.31 -12.32 9.88
CA ASN A 118 5.14 -13.00 8.90
C ASN A 118 4.70 -12.67 7.48
N LEU A 119 3.39 -12.59 7.23
CA LEU A 119 2.83 -12.22 5.94
C LEU A 119 3.32 -10.84 5.49
N GLN A 120 3.35 -9.83 6.38
CA GLN A 120 3.78 -8.47 6.05
C GLN A 120 5.21 -8.45 5.49
N LYS A 121 6.12 -9.23 6.09
CA LYS A 121 7.50 -9.36 5.61
C LYS A 121 7.57 -10.01 4.23
N LYS A 122 6.69 -10.98 3.94
CA LYS A 122 6.63 -11.66 2.65
C LYS A 122 6.01 -10.78 1.57
N VAL A 123 4.92 -10.08 1.89
CA VAL A 123 4.28 -9.07 1.03
C VAL A 123 5.26 -7.96 0.72
N LEU A 124 5.97 -7.40 1.70
CA LEU A 124 7.01 -6.39 1.47
C LEU A 124 8.05 -6.88 0.46
N LYS A 125 8.64 -8.06 0.66
CA LYS A 125 9.64 -8.61 -0.28
C LYS A 125 9.09 -8.81 -1.69
N TRP A 126 7.84 -9.26 -1.79
CA TRP A 126 7.17 -9.41 -3.09
C TRP A 126 6.99 -8.05 -3.76
N TYR A 127 6.54 -7.03 -3.02
CA TYR A 127 6.43 -5.66 -3.53
C TYR A 127 7.78 -5.04 -3.89
N GLU A 128 8.86 -5.35 -3.17
CA GLU A 128 10.22 -4.93 -3.55
C GLU A 128 10.65 -5.55 -4.87
N LYS A 129 10.24 -6.80 -5.15
CA LYS A 129 10.47 -7.45 -6.46
C LYS A 129 9.63 -6.82 -7.57
N VAL A 130 8.37 -6.50 -7.31
CA VAL A 130 7.43 -5.99 -8.33
C VAL A 130 7.63 -4.49 -8.62
N TYR A 131 7.87 -3.69 -7.58
CA TYR A 131 7.91 -2.21 -7.66
C TYR A 131 9.29 -1.62 -7.36
N GLY A 132 10.29 -2.46 -7.09
CA GLY A 132 11.63 -2.04 -6.67
C GLY A 132 11.70 -1.73 -5.18
N GLY A 133 12.92 -1.79 -4.63
CA GLY A 133 13.21 -1.52 -3.22
C GLY A 133 13.00 -0.06 -2.79
N GLY A 134 13.51 0.28 -1.60
CA GLY A 134 13.47 1.64 -1.07
C GLY A 134 12.23 1.98 -0.22
N PHE A 135 11.60 0.95 0.36
CA PHE A 135 10.57 1.13 1.37
C PHE A 135 11.17 1.70 2.67
N LEU A 136 10.55 2.75 3.18
CA LEU A 136 10.87 3.37 4.46
C LEU A 136 10.02 2.71 5.55
N LYS A 137 10.66 2.24 6.61
CA LYS A 137 9.94 1.82 7.81
C LYS A 137 9.44 3.06 8.55
N VAL A 138 8.14 3.12 8.81
CA VAL A 138 7.48 4.20 9.54
C VAL A 138 6.55 3.62 10.61
N LYS A 139 6.17 4.45 11.58
CA LYS A 139 5.17 4.08 12.59
C LYS A 139 3.80 4.57 12.12
N HIS A 140 2.90 3.64 11.81
CA HIS A 140 1.48 3.91 11.60
C HIS A 140 0.82 4.22 12.96
N PRO A 141 -0.05 5.24 13.02
CA PRO A 141 -0.71 5.65 14.27
C PRO A 141 -1.52 4.52 14.89
N LEU A 142 -2.29 3.82 14.04
CA LEU A 142 -3.20 2.75 14.47
C LEU A 142 -2.62 1.33 14.36
N HIS A 143 -1.65 1.12 13.46
CA HIS A 143 -1.26 -0.22 12.99
C HIS A 143 0.21 -0.57 13.27
N GLY A 144 0.88 0.23 14.11
CA GLY A 144 2.25 -0.02 14.51
C GLY A 144 3.24 0.14 13.36
N THR A 145 3.90 -0.92 12.92
CA THR A 145 4.92 -0.82 11.86
C THR A 145 4.28 -0.83 10.47
N ALA A 146 4.56 0.21 9.68
CA ALA A 146 4.26 0.27 8.26
C ALA A 146 5.52 0.44 7.40
N TYR A 147 5.45 0.02 6.15
CA TYR A 147 6.49 0.21 5.15
C TYR A 147 5.95 1.05 4.03
N VAL A 148 6.60 2.17 3.74
CA VAL A 148 6.13 3.15 2.76
C VAL A 148 7.17 3.38 1.69
N LYS A 149 6.79 3.17 0.43
CA LYS A 149 7.56 3.59 -0.73
C LYS A 149 6.84 4.75 -1.39
N ILE A 150 7.62 5.76 -1.76
CA ILE A 150 7.18 6.87 -2.61
C ILE A 150 8.10 6.90 -3.82
N ASN A 151 7.51 6.91 -5.02
CA ASN A 151 8.22 7.04 -6.28
C ASN A 151 7.33 7.75 -7.32
N GLY A 152 7.79 8.89 -7.86
CA GLY A 152 7.00 9.76 -8.71
C GLY A 152 5.66 10.14 -8.07
N ASN A 153 4.57 9.96 -8.82
CA ASN A 153 3.21 10.15 -8.33
C ASN A 153 2.70 9.03 -7.39
N ARG A 154 3.40 7.90 -7.27
CA ARG A 154 2.89 6.72 -6.55
C ARG A 154 3.39 6.65 -5.11
N ARG A 155 2.46 6.36 -4.20
CA ARG A 155 2.75 5.87 -2.84
C ARG A 155 2.27 4.44 -2.68
N ILE A 156 3.06 3.61 -2.00
CA ILE A 156 2.69 2.26 -1.58
C ILE A 156 2.90 2.16 -0.08
N THR A 157 1.85 1.87 0.68
CA THR A 157 1.89 1.71 2.15
C THR A 157 1.50 0.27 2.50
N ILE A 158 2.37 -0.46 3.20
CA ILE A 158 2.14 -1.85 3.64
C ILE A 158 2.08 -1.90 5.17
N PHE A 159 0.97 -2.37 5.75
CA PHE A 159 0.77 -2.42 7.20
C PHE A 159 -0.08 -3.63 7.62
N ILE A 160 -0.02 -3.98 8.90
CA ILE A 160 -0.84 -5.05 9.49
C ILE A 160 -2.15 -4.42 9.98
N GLN A 161 -3.29 -4.92 9.51
CA GLN A 161 -4.59 -4.47 10.02
C GLN A 161 -4.94 -5.18 11.33
N ASP A 162 -4.79 -6.50 11.33
CA ASP A 162 -5.15 -7.40 12.43
C ASP A 162 -4.28 -8.69 12.35
N ASP A 163 -4.61 -9.72 13.14
CA ASP A 163 -3.84 -10.97 13.19
C ASP A 163 -3.86 -11.79 11.88
N LEU A 164 -4.83 -11.50 11.00
CA LEU A 164 -5.08 -12.19 9.74
C LEU A 164 -4.55 -11.41 8.54
N HIS A 165 -4.80 -10.10 8.54
CA HIS A 165 -4.78 -9.28 7.34
C HIS A 165 -3.57 -8.35 7.31
N VAL A 166 -2.94 -8.33 6.15
CA VAL A 166 -1.97 -7.29 5.76
C VAL A 166 -2.59 -6.47 4.65
N TRP A 167 -2.51 -5.15 4.77
CA TRP A 167 -2.93 -4.24 3.73
C TRP A 167 -1.73 -3.73 2.94
N ALA A 168 -1.90 -3.57 1.64
CA ALA A 168 -1.05 -2.75 0.80
C ALA A 168 -1.93 -1.73 0.06
N VAL A 169 -1.74 -0.45 0.33
CA VAL A 169 -2.51 0.62 -0.30
C VAL A 169 -1.61 1.35 -1.29
N LEU A 170 -1.94 1.26 -2.58
CA LEU A 170 -1.28 2.01 -3.64
C LEU A 170 -2.12 3.25 -3.94
N THR A 171 -1.52 4.45 -3.92
CA THR A 171 -2.23 5.72 -4.16
C THR A 171 -1.49 6.56 -5.21
N ASP A 172 -2.23 7.13 -6.16
CA ASP A 172 -1.78 8.25 -6.99
C ASP A 172 -1.91 9.55 -6.19
N MET A 173 -0.76 10.06 -5.76
CA MET A 173 -0.65 11.28 -4.97
C MET A 173 -0.86 12.56 -5.79
N SER A 174 -0.91 12.47 -7.12
CA SER A 174 -1.16 13.62 -7.99
C SER A 174 -2.64 13.99 -8.09
N VAL A 175 -3.53 13.06 -7.74
CA VAL A 175 -4.99 13.27 -7.74
C VAL A 175 -5.38 14.12 -6.53
N LYS A 176 -5.90 15.32 -6.80
CA LYS A 176 -6.50 16.19 -5.77
C LYS A 176 -7.88 15.64 -5.46
N LYS A 177 -8.13 15.30 -4.19
CA LYS A 177 -9.48 14.93 -3.75
C LYS A 177 -10.38 16.16 -3.85
N GLY A 178 -11.40 16.10 -4.70
CA GLY A 178 -12.55 16.99 -4.59
C GLY A 178 -13.27 16.67 -3.28
N TRP A 179 -13.43 17.66 -2.41
CA TRP A 179 -14.30 17.55 -1.25
C TRP A 179 -15.74 17.63 -1.77
N ASN A 180 -16.43 16.50 -1.90
CA ASN A 180 -17.90 16.39 -1.96
C ASN A 180 -18.34 14.91 -1.82
N ASP A 181 -18.77 14.60 -0.60
CA ASP A 181 -19.93 13.81 -0.18
C ASP A 181 -20.23 12.41 -0.77
N SER A 182 -19.83 11.38 -0.03
CA SER A 182 -20.79 10.55 0.71
C SER A 182 -20.04 9.64 1.68
N VAL A 183 -20.39 9.77 2.95
CA VAL A 183 -19.84 9.01 4.08
C VAL A 183 -20.16 7.53 3.89
N SER A 184 -19.13 6.72 3.61
CA SER A 184 -19.05 5.33 4.07
C SER A 184 -17.58 4.87 4.13
N ALA A 185 -17.20 4.42 5.33
CA ALA A 185 -15.92 3.79 5.73
C ALA A 185 -14.71 4.71 6.03
N PRO A 186 -13.87 4.32 7.02
CA PRO A 186 -13.29 5.22 8.01
C PRO A 186 -12.03 5.97 7.55
N GLU A 187 -11.95 7.20 8.07
CA GLU A 187 -10.78 8.03 8.40
C GLU A 187 -9.49 7.89 7.55
N ASN A 188 -9.41 8.79 6.56
CA ASN A 188 -8.32 9.75 6.36
C ASN A 188 -6.86 9.30 6.58
N ILE A 189 -6.38 8.36 5.75
CA ILE A 189 -4.98 7.89 5.69
C ILE A 189 -3.97 8.99 5.30
N GLN A 190 -4.41 10.09 4.66
CA GLN A 190 -3.52 11.17 4.23
C GLN A 190 -3.09 12.12 5.36
N ASN A 191 -3.98 12.39 6.33
CA ASN A 191 -3.68 13.29 7.44
C ASN A 191 -3.00 12.59 8.64
N ASP A 192 -2.99 11.25 8.67
CA ASP A 192 -2.56 10.49 9.83
C ASP A 192 -1.09 10.04 9.77
N THR A 193 -0.52 9.91 8.56
CA THR A 193 0.89 9.55 8.39
C THR A 193 1.83 10.67 8.88
N THR A 194 1.44 11.94 8.70
CA THR A 194 2.26 13.09 9.15
C THR A 194 2.11 13.38 10.65
N LYS A 195 1.00 12.98 11.28
CA LYS A 195 0.71 13.19 12.71
C LYS A 195 1.34 12.12 13.63
N SER A 196 1.55 10.92 13.10
CA SER A 196 2.03 9.72 13.82
C SER A 196 3.55 9.57 13.94
N LEU A 197 4.32 10.42 13.27
CA LEU A 197 5.78 10.38 13.26
C LEU A 197 6.40 11.17 14.44
N LYS A 198 5.81 11.06 15.64
CA LYS A 198 6.40 11.63 16.87
C LYS A 198 7.59 10.76 17.30
N GLU A 199 8.76 11.40 17.24
CA GLU A 199 10.07 11.11 17.84
C GLU A 199 10.66 9.69 17.64
#